data_AF-A0AAV5SM87-F1
#
_entry.id   AF-A0AAV5SM87-F1
#
_cell.length_a   1.000
_cell.length_b   1.000
_cell.length_c   1.000
_cell.angle_alpha   90.00
_cell.angle_beta   90.00
_cell.angle_gamma   90.00
#
_symmetry.space_group_name_H-M   'P 1'
#
loop_
_entity.id
_entity.type
_entity.pdbx_description
1 polymer ?
#
loop_
_entity_poly.entity_id
_entity_poly.type
_entity_poly.pdbx_seq_one_letter_code
_entity_poly.pdbx_strand_id
1 'polypeptide(L)' 'RTYRFLKEELGAVEILHLNKVGQNSRPNGMAFLFGKMIGPIKRTMYGMPDIPPDWTHKEFCRTYLDDKGFLLKLFEE' A
#
# COMPACT_ATOMS: atom_id res chain seq x y z
N ARG A 1 -23.15 8.48 10.62
CA ARG A 1 -24.22 8.14 9.65
C ARG A 1 -23.71 7.19 8.57
N THR A 2 -22.71 7.56 7.77
CA THR A 2 -22.15 6.71 6.69
C THR A 2 -21.61 5.39 7.19
N TYR A 3 -20.75 5.39 8.23
CA TYR A 3 -20.20 4.17 8.81
C TYR A 3 -21.29 3.13 9.16
N ARG A 4 -22.31 3.56 9.91
CA ARG A 4 -23.40 2.70 10.35
C ARG A 4 -24.18 2.13 9.16
N PHE A 5 -24.51 2.97 8.17
CA PHE A 5 -25.18 2.55 6.95
C PHE A 5 -24.37 1.50 6.17
N LEU A 6 -23.05 1.71 6.01
CA LEU A 6 -22.18 0.74 5.34
C LEU A 6 -22.17 -0.60 6.08
N LYS A 7 -22.06 -0.58 7.40
CA LYS A 7 -21.95 -1.79 8.23
C LYS A 7 -23.28 -2.55 8.35
N GLU A 8 -24.37 -1.85 8.63
CA GLU A 8 -25.67 -2.47 8.94
C GLU A 8 -26.49 -2.78 7.68
N GLU A 9 -26.48 -1.90 6.68
CA GLU A 9 -27.37 -2.02 5.51
C GLU A 9 -26.67 -2.64 4.30
N LEU A 10 -25.36 -2.37 4.12
CA LEU A 10 -24.58 -2.89 2.98
C LEU A 10 -23.68 -4.07 3.33
N GLY A 11 -23.71 -4.54 4.58
CA GLY A 11 -22.89 -5.68 5.02
C GLY A 11 -21.38 -5.44 4.86
N ALA A 12 -20.92 -4.18 4.97
CA ALA A 12 -19.51 -3.86 4.82
C ALA A 12 -18.65 -4.53 5.89
N VAL A 13 -17.49 -5.04 5.47
CA VAL A 13 -16.48 -5.61 6.37
C VAL A 13 -15.66 -4.49 7.00
N GLU A 14 -15.62 -4.46 8.32
CA GLU A 14 -14.81 -3.51 9.09
C GLU A 14 -13.46 -4.12 9.46
N ILE A 15 -12.38 -3.48 9.01
CA ILE A 15 -11.01 -3.83 9.40
C ILE A 15 -10.58 -2.90 10.53
N LEU A 16 -10.68 -3.37 11.78
CA LEU A 16 -10.41 -2.55 12.97
C LEU A 16 -8.95 -2.10 13.10
N HIS A 17 -8.01 -2.92 12.64
CA HIS A 17 -6.59 -2.67 12.73
C HIS A 17 -5.94 -2.87 11.36
N LEU A 18 -5.70 -1.76 10.66
CA LEU A 18 -4.99 -1.76 9.39
C LEU A 18 -3.70 -0.95 9.53
N ASN A 19 -2.56 -1.59 9.30
CA ASN A 19 -1.26 -0.93 9.32
C ASN A 19 -1.12 0.02 8.12
N LYS A 20 -0.49 1.17 8.34
CA LYS A 20 -0.10 2.10 7.27
C LYS A 20 1.41 2.01 7.05
N VAL A 21 1.82 2.05 5.79
CA VAL A 21 3.22 2.09 5.37
C VAL A 21 3.80 3.49 5.53
N GLY A 22 3.00 4.53 5.33
CA GLY A 22 3.44 5.92 5.48
C GLY A 22 2.31 6.86 5.87
N GLN A 23 2.66 8.11 6.16
CA GLN A 23 1.67 9.13 6.54
C GLN A 23 0.82 9.59 5.35
N ASN A 24 1.41 9.63 4.16
CA ASN A 24 0.74 10.09 2.94
C ASN A 24 -0.04 8.96 2.26
N SER A 25 -1.09 9.30 1.50
CA SER A 25 -1.88 8.33 0.73
C SER A 25 -1.04 7.51 -0.25
N ARG A 26 -0.10 8.17 -0.94
CA ARG A 26 0.71 7.56 -2.01
C ARG A 26 1.45 6.26 -1.62
N PRO A 27 2.30 6.22 -0.57
CA PRO A 27 2.97 4.97 -0.18
C PRO A 27 2.00 3.86 0.27
N ASN A 28 0.86 4.22 0.86
CA ASN A 28 -0.15 3.25 1.29
C ASN A 28 -0.87 2.63 0.08
N GLY A 29 -1.25 3.46 -0.90
CA GLY A 29 -1.90 2.97 -2.12
C GLY A 29 -1.00 2.02 -2.91
N MET A 30 0.27 2.37 -3.10
CA MET A 30 1.21 1.51 -3.84
C MET A 30 1.43 0.16 -3.16
N ALA A 31 1.59 0.14 -1.84
CA ALA A 31 1.72 -1.09 -1.09
C ALA A 31 0.43 -1.93 -1.12
N PHE A 32 -0.73 -1.30 -0.99
CA PHE A 32 -2.02 -2.00 -1.04
C PHE A 32 -2.29 -2.62 -2.41
N LEU A 33 -2.04 -1.88 -3.49
CA LEU A 33 -2.39 -2.29 -4.85
C LEU A 33 -1.37 -3.26 -5.46
N PHE A 34 -0.08 -3.10 -5.18
CA PHE A 34 0.99 -3.86 -5.84
C PHE A 34 1.88 -4.65 -4.87
N GLY A 35 1.71 -4.47 -3.56
CA GLY A 35 2.61 -5.06 -2.57
C GLY A 35 4.04 -4.50 -2.65
N LYS A 36 4.20 -3.26 -3.14
CA LYS A 36 5.52 -2.62 -3.36
C LYS A 36 5.72 -1.37 -2.53
N MET A 37 6.90 -1.25 -1.94
CA MET A 37 7.36 -0.06 -1.24
C MET A 37 8.06 0.92 -2.20
N ILE A 38 7.61 2.17 -2.22
CA ILE A 38 8.13 3.21 -3.13
C ILE A 38 9.07 4.23 -2.46
N GLY A 39 9.32 4.08 -1.16
CA GLY A 39 10.19 4.96 -0.38
C GLY A 39 11.14 4.15 0.50
N PRO A 40 12.37 4.62 0.72
CA PRO A 40 13.32 3.91 1.57
C PRO A 40 12.90 3.97 3.05
N ILE A 41 13.20 2.91 3.80
CA ILE A 41 13.08 2.92 5.26
C ILE A 41 14.43 3.37 5.83
N LYS A 42 14.44 4.57 6.43
CA LYS A 42 15.61 5.11 7.11
C LYS A 42 15.78 4.44 8.47
N ARG A 43 16.87 3.67 8.62
CA ARG A 43 17.19 2.94 9.86
C ARG A 43 18.56 3.32 10.44
N THR A 44 19.25 4.28 9.82
CA THR A 44 20.52 4.82 10.31
C THR A 44 20.47 5.31 11.76
N MET A 45 19.35 5.89 12.19
CA MET A 45 19.11 6.29 13.58
C MET A 45 19.23 5.14 14.59
N TYR A 46 19.06 3.90 14.13
CA TYR A 46 19.14 2.68 14.93
C TYR A 46 20.44 1.89 14.68
N GLY A 47 21.45 2.49 14.04
CA GLY A 47 22.70 1.82 13.69
C GLY A 47 22.55 0.70 12.65
N MET A 48 21.41 0.64 11.96
CA MET A 48 21.10 -0.39 10.96
C MET A 48 21.17 0.18 9.53
N PRO A 49 21.49 -0.65 8.52
CA PRO A 49 21.46 -0.22 7.13
C PRO A 49 20.04 0.14 6.69
N ASP A 50 19.90 1.16 5.86
CA ASP A 50 18.61 1.53 5.27
C ASP A 50 18.05 0.40 4.40
N ILE A 51 16.71 0.30 4.31
CA ILE A 51 16.05 -0.60 3.35
C ILE A 51 15.74 0.21 2.09
N PRO A 52 16.22 -0.20 0.90
CA PRO A 52 15.88 0.47 -0.34
C PRO A 52 14.40 0.26 -0.68
N PRO A 53 13.79 1.15 -1.50
CA PRO A 53 12.45 0.90 -2.02
C PRO A 53 12.47 -0.30 -2.99
N ASP A 54 11.36 -1.03 -3.06
CA ASP A 54 11.17 -2.08 -4.06
C ASP A 54 11.09 -1.49 -5.47
N TRP A 55 10.45 -0.32 -5.58
CA TRP A 55 10.36 0.45 -6.82
C TRP A 55 10.93 1.86 -6.63
N THR A 56 11.85 2.21 -7.50
CA THR A 56 12.40 3.54 -7.64
C THR A 56 11.34 4.52 -8.16
N HIS A 57 11.59 5.82 -7.97
CA HIS A 57 10.74 6.87 -8.52
C HIS A 57 10.52 6.75 -10.02
N LYS A 58 11.52 6.25 -10.78
CA LYS A 58 11.36 6.05 -12.22
C LYS A 58 10.35 4.94 -12.51
N GLU A 59 10.40 3.83 -11.78
CA GLU A 59 9.52 2.66 -11.99
C GLU A 59 8.07 2.91 -11.59
N PHE A 60 7.79 3.72 -10.57
CA PHE A 60 6.38 3.96 -10.19
C PHE A 60 5.80 5.26 -10.76
N CYS A 61 6.61 6.28 -11.08
CA CYS A 61 6.11 7.55 -11.63
C CYS A 61 6.30 7.74 -13.14
N ARG A 62 7.24 7.03 -13.78
CA ARG A 62 7.62 7.31 -15.19
C ARG A 62 7.46 6.12 -16.12
N THR A 63 6.89 5.02 -15.63
CA THR A 63 6.54 3.88 -16.46
C THR A 63 5.08 3.52 -16.26
N TYR A 64 4.47 2.97 -17.31
CA TYR A 64 3.16 2.36 -17.22
C TYR A 64 3.19 1.17 -16.26
N LEU A 65 2.08 0.94 -15.55
CA LEU A 65 1.96 -0.15 -14.56
C LEU A 65 1.09 -1.30 -15.06
N ASP A 66 0.62 -1.23 -16.30
CA ASP A 66 -0.25 -2.21 -16.96
C ASP A 66 0.34 -3.62 -16.99
N ASP A 67 1.69 -3.70 -17.04
CA ASP A 67 2.45 -4.95 -17.00
C ASP A 67 2.78 -5.43 -15.57
N LYS A 68 2.40 -4.67 -14.53
CA LYS A 68 2.68 -5.02 -13.14
C LYS A 68 1.50 -5.79 -12.55
N GLY A 69 1.81 -6.89 -11.87
CA GLY A 69 0.82 -7.70 -11.18
C GLY A 69 0.10 -6.89 -10.10
N PHE A 70 -1.24 -6.89 -10.16
CA PHE A 70 -2.09 -6.27 -9.14
C PHE A 70 -2.36 -7.27 -8.02
N LEU A 71 -2.13 -6.87 -6.77
CA LEU A 71 -2.21 -7.77 -5.63
C LEU A 71 -3.59 -8.40 -5.48
N LEU A 72 -4.67 -7.63 -5.71
CA LEU A 72 -6.03 -8.19 -5.58
C LEU A 72 -6.35 -9.22 -6.67
N LYS A 73 -5.75 -9.12 -7.86
CA LYS A 73 -5.91 -10.13 -8.92
C LYS A 73 -5.26 -11.46 -8.56
N LEU A 74 -4.30 -11.47 -7.63
CA LEU A 74 -3.70 -12.71 -7.14
C LEU A 74 -4.64 -13.50 -6.22
N PHE A 75 -5.70 -12.86 -5.71
CA PHE A 75 -6.69 -13.45 -4.81
C PHE A 75 -8.09 -13.52 -5.44
N GLU A 76 -8.22 -13.20 -6.72
CA GLU A 76 -9.40 -13.52 -7.51
C GLU A 76 -9.31 -15.01 -7.89
N GLU A 77 -10.20 -15.82 -7.31
CA GLU A 77 -10.42 -17.23 -7.70
C GLU A 77 -11.08 -17.34 -9.08
#